data_AF-A0A9X9LEM5-F1
#
_entry.id   AF-A0A9X9LEM5-F1
#
_cell.length_a   1.000
_cell.length_b   1.000
_cell.length_c   1.000
_cell.angle_alpha   90.00
_cell.angle_beta   90.00
_cell.angle_gamma   90.00
#
_symmetry.space_group_name_H-M   'P 1'
#
loop_
_entity.id
_entity.type
_entity.pdbx_description
1 polymer ?
#
loop_
_entity_poly.entity_id
_entity_poly.type
_entity_poly.pdbx_seq_one_letter_code
_entity_poly.pdbx_strand_id
1 'polypeptide(L)'
;TTTAEDIEQFLLNYLKEKDVAVGNVSDFDNEEEEQSEPPKVDESDTCPNVEPPLPVQIQIAKDVMERCIHLLSDKNLTIRLKVLDVLDLCVVVLQSHKNQLLPLAHRAWPSLVRRLTSDDPLVVLRAFKVLRTLGGKCGDFLRSRFCKDILPQLAGSLVTQAPVSARAGPVYTHTLAFKLQLAVLQGLGPLCERLDLGEGDLNKVADACLIYLSAKQPVKLQEAARRVFLHLMKVDPDCIWFLLNELYCPEQLTPPHPSLHPVQLQGTAGQGNPYAANVLHLLQELLQ
;
A
#
# COMPACT_ATOMS: atom_id res chain seq x y z
N THR A 1 -21.64 -41.08 -49.14
CA THR A 1 -22.18 -40.67 -47.83
C THR A 1 -21.14 -41.00 -46.79
N THR A 2 -20.52 -39.99 -46.20
CA THR A 2 -19.49 -40.16 -45.16
C THR A 2 -20.13 -40.93 -43.99
N THR A 3 -19.53 -42.04 -43.58
CA THR A 3 -20.08 -42.88 -42.52
C THR A 3 -19.71 -42.29 -41.15
N ALA A 4 -20.41 -42.70 -40.10
CA ALA A 4 -20.10 -42.24 -38.74
C ALA A 4 -18.67 -42.65 -38.32
N GLU A 5 -18.21 -43.81 -38.80
CA GLU A 5 -16.87 -44.35 -38.57
C GLU A 5 -15.78 -43.47 -39.21
N ASP A 6 -16.03 -42.94 -40.41
CA ASP A 6 -15.10 -42.01 -41.08
C ASP A 6 -14.93 -40.70 -40.28
N ILE A 7 -16.01 -40.21 -39.66
CA ILE A 7 -16.01 -39.00 -38.85
C ILE A 7 -15.29 -39.24 -37.51
N GLU A 8 -15.52 -40.40 -36.90
CA GLU A 8 -14.86 -40.80 -35.66
C GLU A 8 -13.34 -40.93 -35.85
N GLN A 9 -12.91 -41.59 -36.92
CA GLN A 9 -11.49 -41.75 -37.23
C GLN A 9 -10.81 -40.40 -37.51
N PHE A 10 -11.51 -39.49 -38.18
CA PHE A 10 -11.01 -38.14 -38.43
C PHE A 10 -10.83 -37.34 -37.14
N LEU A 11 -11.80 -37.40 -36.22
CA LEU A 11 -11.71 -36.70 -34.93
C LEU A 11 -10.59 -37.25 -34.04
N LEU A 12 -10.39 -38.58 -34.02
CA LEU A 12 -9.30 -39.21 -33.26
C LEU A 12 -7.92 -38.77 -33.78
N ASN A 13 -7.75 -38.72 -35.10
CA ASN A 13 -6.49 -38.25 -35.70
C ASN A 13 -6.24 -36.76 -35.41
N TYR A 14 -7.28 -35.92 -35.50
CA TYR A 14 -7.18 -34.49 -35.18
C TYR A 14 -6.77 -34.24 -33.72
N LEU A 15 -7.31 -35.01 -32.78
CA LEU A 15 -6.93 -34.91 -31.36
C LEU A 15 -5.48 -35.34 -31.12
N LYS A 16 -5.04 -36.41 -31.79
CA LYS A 16 -3.65 -36.89 -31.72
C LYS A 16 -2.65 -35.85 -32.25
N GLU A 17 -2.94 -35.24 -33.40
CA GLU A 17 -2.10 -34.17 -33.95
C GLU A 17 -2.06 -32.92 -33.07
N LYS A 18 -3.19 -32.57 -32.45
CA LYS A 18 -3.27 -31.46 -31.50
C LYS A 18 -2.42 -31.72 -30.25
N ASP A 19 -2.43 -32.93 -29.70
CA ASP A 19 -1.62 -33.27 -28.51
C ASP A 19 -0.11 -33.27 -28.82
N VAL A 20 0.29 -33.72 -30.01
CA VAL A 20 1.68 -33.61 -30.49
C VAL A 20 2.10 -32.15 -30.66
N ALA A 21 1.23 -31.30 -31.22
CA ALA A 21 1.51 -29.87 -31.41
C ALA A 21 1.63 -29.08 -30.08
N VAL A 22 0.97 -29.56 -29.02
CA VAL A 22 1.06 -28.99 -27.66
C VAL A 22 2.28 -29.53 -26.89
N GLY A 23 3.06 -30.43 -27.50
CA GLY A 23 4.33 -30.94 -26.95
C GLY A 23 4.15 -32.09 -25.95
N ASN A 24 2.95 -32.68 -25.87
CA ASN A 24 2.66 -33.80 -24.99
C ASN A 24 2.85 -35.11 -25.79
N VAL A 25 4.08 -35.63 -25.82
CA VAL A 25 4.35 -36.96 -26.37
C VAL A 25 4.07 -37.98 -25.27
N SER A 26 2.99 -38.74 -25.40
CA SER A 26 2.69 -39.84 -24.48
C SER A 26 3.29 -41.12 -25.05
N ASP A 27 4.38 -41.57 -24.44
CA ASP A 27 4.97 -42.89 -24.69
C ASP A 27 4.12 -43.95 -23.99
N PHE A 28 3.21 -44.58 -24.73
CA PHE A 28 2.54 -45.80 -24.29
C PHE A 28 2.50 -46.80 -25.44
N ASP A 29 3.51 -47.67 -25.46
CA ASP A 29 3.40 -49.08 -25.86
C ASP A 29 4.62 -49.82 -25.28
N ASN A 30 4.45 -50.45 -24.11
CA ASN A 30 5.00 -51.78 -23.79
C ASN A 30 4.69 -52.17 -22.34
N GLU A 31 4.01 -53.30 -22.19
CA GLU A 31 3.82 -54.04 -20.95
C GLU A 31 5.00 -55.01 -20.72
N GLU A 32 5.34 -55.18 -19.43
CA GLU A 32 6.04 -56.29 -18.75
C GLU A 32 7.54 -56.59 -19.03
N GLU A 33 8.41 -56.30 -18.05
CA GLU A 33 9.15 -57.32 -17.28
C GLU A 33 9.97 -56.71 -16.11
N GLU A 34 10.21 -57.55 -15.10
CA GLU A 34 10.65 -57.25 -13.73
C GLU A 34 12.18 -57.04 -13.55
N GLN A 35 12.53 -56.33 -12.47
CA GLN A 35 13.78 -56.38 -11.67
C GLN A 35 15.08 -55.71 -12.19
N SER A 36 15.47 -54.59 -11.54
CA SER A 36 16.66 -54.43 -10.67
C SER A 36 17.14 -52.96 -10.55
N GLU A 37 17.26 -52.41 -9.33
CA GLU A 37 18.05 -51.19 -9.03
C GLU A 37 19.56 -51.53 -9.08
N PRO A 38 20.54 -50.63 -9.38
CA PRO A 38 20.66 -49.21 -8.92
C PRO A 38 21.39 -48.27 -9.95
N PRO A 39 21.98 -47.10 -9.60
CA PRO A 39 21.56 -45.98 -8.74
C PRO A 39 21.27 -44.69 -9.55
N LYS A 40 20.66 -43.71 -8.86
CA LYS A 40 20.37 -42.35 -9.33
C LYS A 40 21.60 -41.63 -9.89
N VAL A 41 21.49 -41.12 -11.12
CA VAL A 41 22.34 -40.04 -11.64
C VAL A 41 21.47 -38.80 -11.71
N ASP A 42 21.78 -37.81 -10.89
CA ASP A 42 21.21 -36.47 -10.93
C ASP A 42 21.58 -35.80 -12.28
N GLU A 43 20.72 -35.93 -13.29
CA GLU A 43 20.70 -34.95 -14.39
C GLU A 43 19.97 -33.69 -13.91
N SER A 44 20.74 -32.92 -13.16
CA SER A 44 20.54 -31.49 -12.98
C SER A 44 20.66 -30.77 -14.33
N ASP A 45 19.64 -30.89 -15.18
CA ASP A 45 19.47 -29.97 -16.31
C ASP A 45 18.86 -28.66 -15.78
N THR A 46 19.70 -27.95 -15.01
CA THR A 46 19.51 -26.54 -14.72
C THR A 46 19.84 -25.80 -16.01
N CYS A 47 18.91 -25.73 -16.96
CA CYS A 47 18.93 -24.61 -17.89
C CYS A 47 18.86 -23.35 -17.01
N PRO A 48 19.91 -22.50 -16.95
CA PRO A 48 19.75 -21.23 -16.29
C PRO A 48 18.67 -20.51 -17.10
N ASN A 49 17.56 -20.18 -16.44
CA ASN A 49 16.60 -19.23 -16.98
C ASN A 49 17.35 -17.90 -17.12
N VAL A 50 18.05 -17.71 -18.25
CA VAL A 50 18.80 -16.50 -18.54
C VAL A 50 17.75 -15.44 -18.82
N GLU A 51 17.41 -14.69 -17.78
CA GLU A 51 16.57 -13.51 -17.90
C GLU A 51 17.12 -12.65 -19.06
N PRO A 52 16.28 -12.25 -20.02
CA PRO A 52 16.73 -11.47 -21.16
C PRO A 52 17.45 -10.20 -20.67
N PRO A 53 18.51 -9.76 -21.38
CA PRO A 53 19.32 -8.64 -20.93
C PRO A 53 18.45 -7.40 -20.74
N LEU A 54 18.60 -6.74 -19.59
CA LEU A 54 17.81 -5.56 -19.24
C LEU A 54 18.01 -4.45 -20.29
N PRO A 55 16.96 -3.72 -20.68
CA PRO A 55 17.11 -2.55 -21.52
C PRO A 55 18.09 -1.54 -20.89
N VAL A 56 18.89 -0.87 -21.71
CA VAL A 56 19.96 0.04 -21.25
C VAL A 56 19.44 1.10 -20.28
N GLN A 57 18.23 1.63 -20.51
CA GLN A 57 17.60 2.63 -19.65
C GLN A 57 17.31 2.09 -18.24
N ILE A 58 16.96 0.81 -18.14
CA ILE A 58 16.68 0.13 -16.88
C ILE A 58 17.97 -0.16 -16.12
N GLN A 59 19.03 -0.56 -16.84
CA GLN A 59 20.35 -0.72 -16.25
C GLN A 59 20.88 0.61 -15.69
N ILE A 60 20.77 1.70 -16.44
CA ILE A 60 21.14 3.05 -15.96
C ILE A 60 20.35 3.41 -14.71
N ALA A 61 19.02 3.22 -14.71
CA ALA A 61 18.19 3.54 -13.57
C ALA A 61 18.54 2.70 -12.32
N LYS A 62 18.88 1.43 -12.52
CA LYS A 62 19.38 0.52 -11.47
C LYS A 62 20.69 1.05 -10.88
N ASP A 63 21.69 1.32 -11.71
CA ASP A 63 23.01 1.78 -11.27
C ASP A 63 22.92 3.14 -10.55
N VAL A 64 22.07 4.05 -11.06
CA VAL A 64 21.79 5.34 -10.42
C VAL A 64 21.11 5.15 -9.06
N MET A 65 20.13 4.24 -8.94
CA MET A 65 19.46 3.95 -7.68
C MET A 65 20.43 3.37 -6.65
N GLU A 66 21.33 2.47 -7.06
CA GLU A 66 22.39 1.95 -6.19
C GLU A 66 23.28 3.06 -5.65
N ARG A 67 23.72 3.98 -6.51
CA ARG A 67 24.52 5.12 -6.07
C ARG A 67 23.75 6.02 -5.11
N CYS A 68 22.45 6.24 -5.36
CA CYS A 68 21.59 7.02 -4.48
C CYS A 68 21.50 6.40 -3.09
N ILE A 69 21.38 5.07 -2.97
CA ILE A 69 21.32 4.37 -1.67
C ILE A 69 22.52 4.71 -0.79
N HIS A 70 23.72 4.78 -1.36
CA HIS A 70 24.93 5.14 -0.63
C HIS A 70 24.95 6.61 -0.19
N LEU A 71 24.34 7.51 -0.96
CA LEU A 71 24.33 8.95 -0.71
C LEU A 71 23.16 9.43 0.15
N LEU A 72 22.18 8.57 0.47
CA LEU A 72 21.07 8.91 1.37
C LEU A 72 21.56 9.36 2.77
N SER A 73 22.73 8.86 3.18
CA SER A 73 23.33 9.17 4.48
C SER A 73 24.42 10.24 4.41
N ASP A 74 24.53 10.97 3.30
CA ASP A 74 25.52 12.04 3.14
C ASP A 74 25.34 13.15 4.19
N LYS A 75 26.44 13.77 4.63
CA LYS A 75 26.41 14.84 5.65
C LYS A 75 25.80 16.13 5.10
N ASN A 76 25.84 16.34 3.79
CA ASN A 76 25.34 17.53 3.14
C ASN A 76 23.81 17.44 2.90
N LEU A 77 23.07 18.39 3.49
CA LEU A 77 21.61 18.48 3.36
C LEU A 77 21.14 18.54 1.90
N THR A 78 21.78 19.35 1.07
CA THR A 78 21.42 19.53 -0.35
C THR A 78 21.62 18.24 -1.13
N ILE A 79 22.71 17.51 -0.87
CA ILE A 79 22.96 16.20 -1.50
C ILE A 79 21.83 15.23 -1.14
N ARG A 80 21.49 15.10 0.15
CA ARG A 80 20.41 14.20 0.59
C ARG A 80 19.06 14.54 -0.06
N LEU A 81 18.71 15.81 -0.16
CA LEU A 81 17.47 16.24 -0.82
C LEU A 81 17.45 15.86 -2.31
N LYS A 82 18.56 16.10 -3.03
CA LYS A 82 18.68 15.73 -4.45
C LYS A 82 18.67 14.23 -4.66
N VAL A 83 19.32 13.48 -3.78
CA VAL A 83 19.34 12.01 -3.83
C VAL A 83 17.93 11.45 -3.64
N LEU A 84 17.13 12.01 -2.73
CA LEU A 84 15.74 11.59 -2.56
C LEU A 84 14.89 11.89 -3.81
N ASP A 85 15.11 13.03 -4.47
CA ASP A 85 14.44 13.35 -5.74
C ASP A 85 14.79 12.36 -6.86
N VAL A 86 16.08 12.01 -6.98
CA VAL A 86 16.54 11.03 -7.99
C VAL A 86 16.01 9.63 -7.65
N LEU A 87 16.02 9.25 -6.37
CA LEU A 87 15.48 7.97 -5.90
C LEU A 87 14.00 7.82 -6.25
N ASP A 88 13.19 8.87 -6.07
CA ASP A 88 11.77 8.91 -6.46
C ASP A 88 11.60 8.59 -7.96
N LEU A 89 12.42 9.21 -8.82
CA LEU A 89 12.40 8.98 -10.27
C LEU A 89 12.83 7.55 -10.63
N CYS A 90 13.90 7.04 -10.02
CA CYS A 90 14.36 5.67 -10.24
C CYS A 90 13.26 4.65 -9.92
N VAL A 91 12.51 4.84 -8.82
CA VAL A 91 11.39 3.96 -8.46
C VAL A 91 10.31 3.94 -9.54
N VAL A 92 10.00 5.10 -10.14
CA VAL A 92 9.02 5.20 -11.23
C VAL A 92 9.54 4.51 -12.49
N VAL A 93 10.80 4.70 -12.88
CA VAL A 93 11.39 4.07 -14.07
C VAL A 93 11.46 2.55 -13.92
N LEU A 94 11.83 2.06 -12.73
CA LEU A 94 11.99 0.64 -12.44
C LEU A 94 10.67 -0.06 -12.10
N GLN A 95 9.53 0.63 -12.10
CA GLN A 95 8.25 0.09 -11.62
C GLN A 95 7.79 -1.20 -12.30
N SER A 96 8.11 -1.38 -13.59
CA SER A 96 7.76 -2.57 -14.38
C SER A 96 8.77 -3.71 -14.24
N HIS A 97 9.91 -3.47 -13.59
CA HIS A 97 11.01 -4.42 -13.43
C HIS A 97 11.17 -4.78 -11.94
N LYS A 98 10.18 -5.49 -11.38
CA LYS A 98 10.11 -5.80 -9.94
C LYS A 98 11.35 -6.55 -9.43
N ASN A 99 11.90 -7.47 -10.22
CA ASN A 99 13.10 -8.23 -9.87
C ASN A 99 14.32 -7.33 -9.62
N GLN A 100 14.33 -6.13 -10.19
CA GLN A 100 15.37 -5.12 -9.93
C GLN A 100 14.94 -4.13 -8.84
N LEU A 101 13.68 -3.68 -8.85
CA LEU A 101 13.19 -2.65 -7.92
C LEU A 101 13.12 -3.15 -6.46
N LEU A 102 12.62 -4.35 -6.21
CA LEU A 102 12.39 -4.83 -4.84
C LEU A 102 13.70 -5.01 -4.05
N PRO A 103 14.78 -5.61 -4.59
CA PRO A 103 16.08 -5.65 -3.91
C PRO A 103 16.66 -4.27 -3.63
N LEU A 104 16.48 -3.31 -4.55
CA LEU A 104 16.94 -1.93 -4.34
C LEU A 104 16.12 -1.21 -3.27
N ALA A 105 14.80 -1.38 -3.27
CA ALA A 105 13.92 -0.88 -2.21
C ALA A 105 14.31 -1.45 -0.85
N HIS A 106 14.63 -2.75 -0.78
CA HIS A 106 15.15 -3.39 0.42
C HIS A 106 16.43 -2.71 0.94
N ARG A 107 17.41 -2.53 0.05
CA ARG A 107 18.70 -1.91 0.39
C ARG A 107 18.55 -0.44 0.78
N ALA A 108 17.62 0.29 0.16
CA ALA A 108 17.34 1.68 0.48
C ALA A 108 16.63 1.85 1.83
N TRP A 109 15.84 0.86 2.26
CA TRP A 109 14.90 0.97 3.37
C TRP A 109 15.53 1.47 4.68
N PRO A 110 16.64 0.91 5.21
CA PRO A 110 17.18 1.35 6.50
C PRO A 110 17.61 2.82 6.51
N SER A 111 18.22 3.27 5.41
CA SER A 111 18.60 4.68 5.25
C SER A 111 17.36 5.56 5.11
N LEU A 112 16.37 5.13 4.32
CA LEU A 112 15.13 5.87 4.13
C LEU A 112 14.34 6.04 5.43
N VAL A 113 14.25 5.00 6.27
CA VAL A 113 13.61 5.07 7.60
C VAL A 113 14.26 6.18 8.43
N ARG A 114 15.60 6.24 8.49
CA ARG A 114 16.30 7.32 9.21
C ARG A 114 16.01 8.70 8.65
N ARG A 115 15.81 8.84 7.34
CA ARG A 115 15.42 10.12 6.70
C ARG A 115 13.98 10.51 7.03
N LEU A 116 13.11 9.53 7.24
CA LEU A 116 11.70 9.74 7.61
C LEU A 116 11.51 10.08 9.08
N THR A 117 12.34 9.54 9.98
CA THR A 117 12.10 9.63 11.43
C THR A 117 13.06 10.54 12.17
N SER A 118 14.25 10.80 11.63
CA SER A 118 15.36 11.37 12.39
C SER A 118 16.26 12.26 11.54
N ASP A 119 15.65 13.25 10.87
CA ASP A 119 16.37 14.17 10.00
C ASP A 119 15.74 15.58 9.99
N ASP A 120 16.38 16.48 9.26
CA ASP A 120 15.87 17.82 8.95
C ASP A 120 14.44 17.71 8.38
N PRO A 121 13.49 18.57 8.80
CA PRO A 121 12.09 18.38 8.42
C PRO A 121 11.83 18.57 6.92
N LEU A 122 12.72 19.25 6.16
CA LEU A 122 12.64 19.28 4.69
C LEU A 122 13.01 17.93 4.08
N VAL A 123 13.97 17.23 4.67
CA VAL A 123 14.36 15.87 4.27
C VAL A 123 13.25 14.89 4.59
N VAL A 124 12.64 15.00 5.77
CA VAL A 124 11.47 14.17 6.15
C VAL A 124 10.34 14.34 5.13
N LEU A 125 10.02 15.59 4.76
CA LEU A 125 8.98 15.87 3.77
C LEU A 125 9.30 15.21 2.41
N ARG A 126 10.56 15.30 1.98
CA ARG A 126 11.01 14.72 0.72
C ARG A 126 11.03 13.19 0.77
N ALA A 127 11.51 12.62 1.85
CA ALA A 127 11.54 11.18 2.08
C ALA A 127 10.13 10.59 2.14
N PHE A 128 9.17 11.32 2.71
CA PHE A 128 7.78 10.89 2.74
C PHE A 128 7.16 10.84 1.33
N LYS A 129 7.54 11.74 0.43
CA LYS A 129 7.17 11.65 -0.99
C LYS A 129 7.70 10.35 -1.62
N VAL A 130 8.99 10.05 -1.40
CA VAL A 130 9.62 8.80 -1.89
C VAL A 130 8.89 7.57 -1.32
N LEU A 131 8.54 7.58 -0.03
CA LEU A 131 7.78 6.50 0.61
C LEU A 131 6.43 6.26 -0.07
N ARG A 132 5.69 7.32 -0.42
CA ARG A 132 4.40 7.19 -1.13
C ARG A 132 4.58 6.56 -2.51
N THR A 133 5.63 6.93 -3.22
CA THR A 133 5.97 6.34 -4.52
C THR A 133 6.36 4.89 -4.37
N LEU A 134 7.28 4.57 -3.45
CA LEU A 134 7.69 3.21 -3.13
C LEU A 134 6.51 2.34 -2.71
N GLY A 135 5.66 2.80 -1.79
CA GLY A 135 4.49 2.05 -1.35
C GLY A 135 3.53 1.73 -2.49
N GLY A 136 3.34 2.67 -3.43
CA GLY A 136 2.51 2.42 -4.59
C GLY A 136 3.14 1.59 -5.70
N LYS A 137 4.47 1.43 -5.72
CA LYS A 137 5.16 0.63 -6.74
C LYS A 137 5.67 -0.71 -6.20
N CYS A 138 5.85 -0.86 -4.90
CA CYS A 138 6.30 -2.12 -4.29
C CYS A 138 5.19 -2.85 -3.55
N GLY A 139 4.06 -2.19 -3.25
CA GLY A 139 2.87 -2.84 -2.67
C GLY A 139 3.16 -3.59 -1.36
N ASP A 140 2.60 -4.79 -1.27
CA ASP A 140 2.68 -5.73 -0.15
C ASP A 140 4.11 -5.98 0.37
N PHE A 141 5.12 -5.96 -0.52
CA PHE A 141 6.54 -6.07 -0.14
C PHE A 141 6.95 -5.08 0.96
N LEU A 142 6.35 -3.88 0.97
CA LEU A 142 6.62 -2.85 1.97
C LEU A 142 5.64 -2.84 3.13
N ARG A 143 4.53 -3.60 3.09
CA ARG A 143 3.47 -3.58 4.11
C ARG A 143 4.04 -3.78 5.51
N SER A 144 4.69 -4.92 5.77
CA SER A 144 5.21 -5.26 7.10
C SER A 144 6.23 -4.23 7.60
N ARG A 145 7.11 -3.76 6.72
CA ARG A 145 8.15 -2.78 7.04
C ARG A 145 7.57 -1.42 7.36
N PHE A 146 6.61 -0.95 6.57
CA PHE A 146 5.91 0.29 6.81
C PHE A 146 5.18 0.26 8.15
N CYS A 147 4.39 -0.80 8.39
CA CYS A 147 3.60 -0.93 9.62
C CYS A 147 4.46 -1.01 10.87
N LYS A 148 5.63 -1.65 10.78
CA LYS A 148 6.58 -1.78 11.89
C LYS A 148 7.42 -0.52 12.13
N ASP A 149 8.06 0.00 11.08
CA ASP A 149 9.15 0.97 11.22
C ASP A 149 8.67 2.43 11.09
N ILE A 150 7.56 2.68 10.37
CA ILE A 150 7.16 4.03 9.97
C ILE A 150 5.80 4.44 10.55
N LEU A 151 4.78 3.58 10.43
CA LEU A 151 3.42 3.92 10.83
C LEU A 151 3.31 4.43 12.28
N PRO A 152 3.94 3.80 13.30
CA PRO A 152 3.84 4.28 14.67
C PRO A 152 4.42 5.69 14.86
N GLN A 153 5.48 6.02 14.12
CA GLN A 153 6.12 7.33 14.18
C GLN A 153 5.26 8.41 13.52
N LEU A 154 4.65 8.10 12.37
CA LEU A 154 3.73 9.03 11.69
C LEU A 154 2.47 9.28 12.52
N ALA A 155 1.86 8.21 13.04
CA ALA A 155 0.69 8.30 13.91
C ALA A 155 0.99 9.11 15.18
N GLY A 156 2.10 8.80 15.87
CA GLY A 156 2.52 9.54 17.06
C GLY A 156 2.82 11.01 16.77
N SER A 157 3.44 11.32 15.63
CA SER A 157 3.70 12.70 15.20
C SER A 157 2.40 13.47 14.96
N LEU A 158 1.43 12.85 14.28
CA LEU A 158 0.11 13.45 14.06
C LEU A 158 -0.61 13.73 15.38
N VAL A 159 -0.67 12.77 16.30
CA VAL A 159 -1.29 12.97 17.61
C VAL A 159 -0.62 14.10 18.39
N THR A 160 0.72 14.15 18.37
CA THR A 160 1.51 15.18 19.07
C THR A 160 1.29 16.58 18.49
N GLN A 161 1.16 16.70 17.16
CA GLN A 161 1.00 17.99 16.48
C GLN A 161 -0.47 18.47 16.42
N ALA A 162 -1.44 17.58 16.63
CA ALA A 162 -2.86 17.91 16.62
C ALA A 162 -3.25 19.07 17.57
N PRO A 163 -2.85 19.10 18.86
CA PRO A 163 -3.20 20.20 19.76
C PRO A 163 -2.47 21.52 19.42
N VAL A 164 -1.30 21.45 18.77
CA VAL A 164 -0.57 22.63 18.30
C VAL A 164 -1.36 23.27 17.15
N SER A 165 -1.67 22.48 16.13
CA SER A 165 -2.43 22.91 14.95
C SER A 165 -3.84 23.40 15.30
N ALA A 166 -4.54 22.76 16.24
CA ALA A 166 -5.87 23.17 16.69
C ALA A 166 -5.92 24.53 17.40
N ARG A 167 -4.78 25.00 17.95
CA ARG A 167 -4.67 26.30 18.62
C ARG A 167 -3.91 27.33 17.78
N ALA A 168 -3.52 26.95 16.57
CA ALA A 168 -2.64 27.76 15.76
C ALA A 168 -3.41 28.86 15.01
N GLY A 169 -2.80 30.05 14.93
CA GLY A 169 -3.33 31.14 14.12
C GLY A 169 -3.10 30.95 12.61
N PRO A 170 -3.60 31.87 11.76
CA PRO A 170 -3.54 31.76 10.30
C PRO A 170 -2.13 31.55 9.71
N VAL A 171 -1.11 32.12 10.37
CA VAL A 171 0.30 32.03 9.94
C VAL A 171 0.82 30.59 9.98
N TYR A 172 0.21 29.70 10.76
CA TYR A 172 0.63 28.30 10.88
C TYR A 172 0.69 27.58 9.54
N THR A 173 -0.20 27.93 8.62
CA THR A 173 -0.28 27.33 7.27
C THR A 173 0.99 27.52 6.44
N HIS A 174 1.84 28.49 6.79
CA HIS A 174 3.11 28.73 6.12
C HIS A 174 4.29 27.99 6.77
N THR A 175 4.09 27.38 7.94
CA THR A 175 5.14 26.67 8.68
C THR A 175 5.48 25.32 8.05
N LEU A 176 6.69 24.83 8.31
CA LEU A 176 7.10 23.51 7.88
C LEU A 176 6.36 22.39 8.63
N ALA A 177 6.01 22.62 9.91
CA ALA A 177 5.20 21.69 10.70
C ALA A 177 3.84 21.43 10.05
N PHE A 178 3.13 22.49 9.65
CA PHE A 178 1.86 22.36 8.91
C PHE A 178 2.03 21.59 7.60
N LYS A 179 3.07 21.91 6.81
CA LYS A 179 3.34 21.23 5.54
C LYS A 179 3.60 19.74 5.73
N LEU A 180 4.30 19.36 6.81
CA LEU A 180 4.55 17.96 7.18
C LEU A 180 3.27 17.25 7.59
N GLN A 181 2.48 17.82 8.52
CA GLN A 181 1.18 17.25 8.91
C GLN A 181 0.28 17.04 7.70
N LEU A 182 0.16 18.07 6.84
CA LEU A 182 -0.66 18.01 5.64
C LEU A 182 -0.17 16.91 4.69
N ALA A 183 1.14 16.82 4.47
CA ALA A 183 1.71 15.78 3.62
C ALA A 183 1.41 14.39 4.15
N VAL A 184 1.59 14.15 5.45
CA VAL A 184 1.30 12.87 6.10
C VAL A 184 -0.17 12.49 5.95
N LEU A 185 -1.10 13.40 6.29
CA LEU A 185 -2.54 13.15 6.12
C LEU A 185 -2.90 12.85 4.66
N GLN A 186 -2.37 13.62 3.70
CA GLN A 186 -2.62 13.37 2.27
C GLN A 186 -2.00 12.05 1.75
N GLY A 187 -1.04 11.49 2.47
CA GLY A 187 -0.34 10.28 2.08
C GLY A 187 -0.86 9.00 2.74
N LEU A 188 -1.35 9.08 3.98
CA LEU A 188 -1.72 7.90 4.77
C LEU A 188 -2.84 7.09 4.13
N GLY A 189 -3.97 7.72 3.74
CA GLY A 189 -5.09 7.01 3.10
C GLY A 189 -4.66 6.16 1.88
N PRO A 190 -4.03 6.76 0.85
CA PRO A 190 -3.53 5.99 -0.29
C PRO A 190 -2.51 4.92 0.06
N LEU A 191 -1.68 5.13 1.10
CA LEU A 191 -0.73 4.11 1.57
C LEU A 191 -1.47 2.93 2.21
N CYS A 192 -2.55 3.18 2.96
CA CYS A 192 -3.38 2.13 3.55
C CYS A 192 -3.94 1.19 2.47
N GLU A 193 -4.49 1.77 1.39
CA GLU A 193 -5.01 1.00 0.25
C GLU A 193 -3.91 0.23 -0.49
N ARG A 194 -2.82 0.93 -0.87
CA ARG A 194 -1.79 0.35 -1.75
C ARG A 194 -0.94 -0.73 -1.08
N LEU A 195 -0.79 -0.63 0.23
CA LEU A 195 -0.08 -1.61 1.04
C LEU A 195 -1.01 -2.66 1.64
N ASP A 196 -2.32 -2.57 1.38
CA ASP A 196 -3.35 -3.45 1.93
C ASP A 196 -3.22 -3.57 3.46
N LEU A 197 -3.35 -2.47 4.20
CA LEU A 197 -3.16 -2.50 5.66
C LEU A 197 -4.19 -3.40 6.35
N GLY A 198 -3.74 -4.18 7.35
CA GLY A 198 -4.65 -5.00 8.16
C GLY A 198 -5.38 -4.16 9.21
N GLU A 199 -6.49 -4.69 9.73
CA GLU A 199 -7.40 -4.02 10.69
C GLU A 199 -6.65 -3.32 11.84
N GLY A 200 -5.73 -4.01 12.51
CA GLY A 200 -4.99 -3.45 13.64
C GLY A 200 -4.10 -2.25 13.28
N ASP A 201 -3.58 -2.18 12.06
CA ASP A 201 -2.79 -1.04 11.58
C ASP A 201 -3.70 0.05 10.99
N LEU A 202 -4.82 -0.33 10.38
CA LEU A 202 -5.85 0.59 9.90
C LEU A 202 -6.45 1.41 11.06
N ASN A 203 -6.75 0.76 12.19
CA ASN A 203 -7.25 1.39 13.40
C ASN A 203 -6.26 2.44 13.96
N LYS A 204 -4.95 2.14 13.96
CA LYS A 204 -3.93 3.13 14.37
C LYS A 204 -3.92 4.37 13.47
N VAL A 205 -4.13 4.18 12.16
CA VAL A 205 -4.24 5.29 11.22
C VAL A 205 -5.51 6.09 11.50
N ALA A 206 -6.64 5.41 11.66
CA ALA A 206 -7.93 6.01 11.94
C ALA A 206 -7.88 6.85 13.23
N ASP A 207 -7.41 6.29 14.33
CA ASP A 207 -7.26 6.97 15.63
C ASP A 207 -6.40 8.23 15.54
N ALA A 208 -5.26 8.15 14.86
CA ALA A 208 -4.36 9.29 14.70
C ALA A 208 -4.95 10.40 13.83
N CYS A 209 -5.78 10.04 12.84
CA CYS A 209 -6.41 10.99 11.91
C CYS A 209 -7.75 11.53 12.42
N LEU A 210 -8.43 10.83 13.34
CA LEU A 210 -9.75 11.19 13.88
C LEU A 210 -9.77 12.60 14.47
N ILE A 211 -8.70 12.96 15.21
CA ILE A 211 -8.53 14.27 15.86
C ILE A 211 -8.55 15.41 14.82
N TYR A 212 -8.16 15.12 13.58
CA TYR A 212 -8.11 16.10 12.50
C TYR A 212 -9.46 16.38 11.84
N LEU A 213 -10.51 15.60 12.13
CA LEU A 213 -11.88 15.89 11.73
C LEU A 213 -12.54 17.00 12.57
N SER A 214 -11.86 17.52 13.60
CA SER A 214 -12.39 18.61 14.43
C SER A 214 -12.42 19.93 13.67
N ALA A 215 -13.50 20.69 13.80
CA ALA A 215 -13.62 22.07 13.32
C ALA A 215 -12.58 23.03 13.94
N LYS A 216 -11.93 22.62 15.04
CA LYS A 216 -10.82 23.37 15.66
C LYS A 216 -9.53 23.31 14.83
N GLN A 217 -9.42 22.35 13.92
CA GLN A 217 -8.23 22.18 13.10
C GLN A 217 -8.23 23.13 11.90
N PRO A 218 -7.07 23.46 11.31
CA PRO A 218 -7.03 24.16 10.03
C PRO A 218 -7.83 23.42 8.94
N VAL A 219 -8.63 24.16 8.15
CA VAL A 219 -9.55 23.59 7.14
C VAL A 219 -8.86 22.60 6.20
N LYS A 220 -7.64 22.92 5.73
CA LYS A 220 -6.86 22.02 4.86
C LYS A 220 -6.46 20.70 5.51
N LEU A 221 -6.23 20.69 6.84
CA LEU A 221 -5.96 19.45 7.57
C LEU A 221 -7.25 18.64 7.75
N GLN A 222 -8.39 19.30 7.98
CA GLN A 222 -9.71 18.65 8.03
C GLN A 222 -10.03 17.98 6.67
N GLU A 223 -9.82 18.69 5.56
CA GLU A 223 -9.98 18.14 4.20
C GLU A 223 -9.07 16.93 3.95
N ALA A 224 -7.81 17.02 4.36
CA ALA A 224 -6.87 15.92 4.22
C ALA A 224 -7.28 14.71 5.08
N ALA A 225 -7.74 14.95 6.30
CA ALA A 225 -8.24 13.90 7.19
C ALA A 225 -9.50 13.23 6.62
N ARG A 226 -10.49 14.00 6.13
CA ARG A 226 -11.65 13.44 5.43
C ARG A 226 -11.24 12.53 4.28
N ARG A 227 -10.25 12.94 3.47
CA ARG A 227 -9.70 12.10 2.41
C ARG A 227 -9.06 10.82 2.93
N VAL A 228 -8.38 10.84 4.08
CA VAL A 228 -7.89 9.60 4.72
C VAL A 228 -9.06 8.66 4.97
N PHE A 229 -10.11 9.13 5.65
CA PHE A 229 -11.28 8.29 5.95
C PHE A 229 -11.94 7.74 4.69
N LEU A 230 -12.09 8.53 3.62
CA LEU A 230 -12.60 8.03 2.33
C LEU A 230 -11.78 6.87 1.75
N HIS A 231 -10.46 6.84 2.00
CA HIS A 231 -9.62 5.70 1.62
C HIS A 231 -9.80 4.52 2.60
N LEU A 232 -9.90 4.78 3.91
CA LEU A 232 -10.13 3.72 4.90
C LEU A 232 -11.48 3.01 4.68
N MET A 233 -12.52 3.76 4.27
CA MET A 233 -13.86 3.23 4.00
C MET A 233 -13.88 2.23 2.83
N LYS A 234 -12.93 2.34 1.90
CA LYS A 234 -12.79 1.36 0.81
C LYS A 234 -12.10 0.07 1.26
N VAL A 235 -11.38 0.12 2.39
CA VAL A 235 -10.69 -1.03 2.97
C VAL A 235 -11.62 -1.72 3.98
N ASP A 236 -12.24 -0.96 4.87
CA ASP A 236 -13.15 -1.46 5.91
C ASP A 236 -14.28 -0.44 6.18
N PRO A 237 -15.41 -0.52 5.44
CA PRO A 237 -16.50 0.44 5.58
C PRO A 237 -17.21 0.32 6.93
N ASP A 238 -17.38 -0.89 7.46
CA ASP A 238 -18.13 -1.15 8.69
C ASP A 238 -17.40 -0.61 9.92
N CYS A 239 -16.09 -0.85 10.01
CA CYS A 239 -15.26 -0.32 11.09
C CYS A 239 -15.27 1.21 11.09
N ILE A 240 -15.14 1.83 9.91
CA ILE A 240 -15.13 3.29 9.79
C ILE A 240 -16.51 3.89 10.07
N TRP A 241 -17.59 3.26 9.62
CA TRP A 241 -18.95 3.65 9.99
C TRP A 241 -19.13 3.68 11.51
N PHE A 242 -18.69 2.62 12.19
CA PHE A 242 -18.80 2.49 13.64
C PHE A 242 -17.98 3.59 14.33
N LEU A 243 -16.72 3.78 13.93
CA LEU A 243 -15.83 4.79 14.51
C LEU A 243 -16.36 6.22 14.35
N LEU A 244 -16.93 6.55 13.18
CA LEU A 244 -17.52 7.86 12.92
C LEU A 244 -18.75 8.10 13.80
N ASN A 245 -19.60 7.09 13.96
CA ASN A 245 -20.79 7.16 14.81
C ASN A 245 -20.45 7.22 16.31
N GLU A 246 -19.38 6.57 16.75
CA GLU A 246 -18.83 6.75 18.10
C GLU A 246 -18.36 8.20 18.34
N LEU A 247 -17.87 8.90 17.30
CA LEU A 247 -17.42 10.29 17.42
C LEU A 247 -18.57 11.30 17.40
N TYR A 248 -19.54 11.08 16.51
CA TYR A 248 -20.77 11.87 16.41
C TYR A 248 -21.85 11.04 15.70
N CYS A 249 -22.91 10.69 16.43
CA CYS A 249 -24.05 9.99 15.85
C CYS A 249 -25.17 11.01 15.56
N PRO A 250 -25.60 11.17 14.28
CA PRO A 250 -26.61 12.15 13.92
C PRO A 250 -28.04 11.73 14.32
N GLU A 251 -28.29 10.43 14.43
CA GLU A 251 -29.61 9.86 14.70
C GLU A 251 -29.57 8.96 15.93
N GLN A 252 -30.67 8.89 16.68
CA GLN A 252 -30.80 7.89 17.72
C GLN A 252 -31.15 6.55 17.09
N LEU A 253 -30.27 5.56 17.26
CA LEU A 253 -30.51 4.20 16.80
C LEU A 253 -31.62 3.56 17.64
N THR A 254 -32.84 3.53 17.10
CA THR A 254 -33.98 2.88 17.74
C THR A 254 -34.02 1.40 17.37
N PRO A 255 -34.21 0.49 18.34
CA PRO A 255 -34.29 -0.93 18.03
C PRO A 255 -35.56 -1.21 17.20
N PRO A 256 -35.48 -2.08 16.16
CA PRO A 256 -36.64 -2.39 15.32
C PRO A 256 -37.74 -3.14 16.06
N HIS A 257 -37.41 -3.76 17.21
CA HIS A 257 -38.36 -4.47 18.05
C HIS A 257 -38.09 -4.18 19.54
N PRO A 258 -39.13 -4.01 20.38
CA PRO A 258 -38.99 -3.67 21.80
C PRO A 258 -38.27 -4.72 22.66
N SER A 259 -38.07 -5.94 22.16
CA SER A 259 -37.28 -6.97 22.85
C SER A 259 -35.77 -6.80 22.67
N LEU A 260 -35.32 -5.91 21.79
CA LEU A 260 -33.92 -5.63 21.54
C LEU A 260 -33.47 -4.42 22.34
N HIS A 261 -32.25 -4.47 22.87
CA HIS A 261 -31.66 -3.33 23.56
C HIS A 261 -31.21 -2.26 22.54
N PRO A 262 -31.43 -0.97 22.84
CA PRO A 262 -30.90 0.11 22.01
C PRO A 262 -29.36 0.05 21.95
N VAL A 263 -28.79 0.28 20.78
CA VAL A 263 -27.34 0.43 20.62
C VAL A 263 -26.96 1.80 21.17
N GLN A 264 -26.15 1.82 22.23
CA GLN A 264 -25.61 3.05 22.80
C GLN A 264 -24.27 3.36 22.14
N LEU A 265 -24.24 4.40 21.33
CA LEU A 265 -23.01 4.97 20.79
C LEU A 265 -22.57 6.15 21.65
N GLN A 266 -21.26 6.34 21.81
CA GLN A 266 -20.71 7.45 22.59
C GLN A 266 -20.97 8.83 21.96
N GLY A 267 -21.21 8.87 20.64
CA GLY A 267 -21.41 10.07 19.86
C GLY A 267 -22.70 10.78 20.25
N THR A 268 -22.62 11.80 21.13
CA THR A 268 -23.80 12.60 21.49
C THR A 268 -24.28 13.45 20.31
N ALA A 269 -25.57 13.38 19.98
CA ALA A 269 -26.25 14.24 19.01
C ALA A 269 -26.44 15.70 19.49
N GLY A 270 -25.56 16.17 20.38
CA GLY A 270 -25.66 17.48 21.02
C GLY A 270 -25.21 18.62 20.10
N GLN A 271 -25.87 19.77 20.21
CA GLN A 271 -25.43 21.00 19.56
C GLN A 271 -24.02 21.37 20.06
N GLY A 272 -23.06 21.51 19.13
CA GLY A 272 -21.70 21.96 19.44
C GLY A 272 -20.60 20.89 19.41
N ASN A 273 -20.89 19.65 18.99
CA ASN A 273 -19.83 18.66 18.75
C ASN A 273 -18.89 19.18 17.62
N PRO A 274 -17.58 19.35 17.88
CA PRO A 274 -16.67 19.94 16.91
C PRO A 274 -16.39 19.03 15.71
N TYR A 275 -16.80 17.76 15.74
CA TYR A 275 -16.60 16.81 14.65
C TYR A 275 -17.81 16.71 13.72
N ALA A 276 -18.98 17.23 14.14
CA ALA A 276 -20.27 16.98 13.48
C ALA A 276 -20.25 17.23 11.97
N ALA A 277 -19.75 18.38 11.51
CA ALA A 277 -19.75 18.73 10.09
C ALA A 277 -18.96 17.75 9.21
N ASN A 278 -17.77 17.34 9.66
CA ASN A 278 -16.93 16.43 8.90
C ASN A 278 -17.43 14.99 8.98
N VAL A 279 -17.96 14.56 10.14
CA VAL A 279 -18.55 13.23 10.32
C VAL A 279 -19.81 13.07 9.47
N LEU A 280 -20.73 14.04 9.51
CA LEU A 280 -21.94 14.03 8.66
C LEU A 280 -21.60 13.88 7.18
N HIS A 281 -20.60 14.63 6.72
CA HIS A 281 -20.14 14.54 5.34
C HIS A 281 -19.60 13.14 5.01
N LEU A 282 -18.79 12.53 5.88
CA LEU A 282 -18.26 11.18 5.65
C LEU A 282 -19.35 10.10 5.70
N LEU A 283 -20.32 10.22 6.62
CA LEU A 283 -21.45 9.29 6.69
C LEU A 283 -22.34 9.36 5.44
N GLN A 284 -22.52 10.54 4.85
CA GLN A 284 -23.23 10.69 3.57
C GLN A 284 -22.53 9.97 2.42
N GLU A 285 -21.19 9.93 2.43
CA GLU A 285 -20.40 9.23 1.41
C GLU A 285 -20.44 7.69 1.58
N LEU A 286 -20.75 7.16 2.77
CA LEU A 286 -20.98 5.70 2.96
C LEU A 286 -22.29 5.21 2.38
N LEU A 287 -23.26 6.10 2.26
CA LEU A 287 -24.63 5.76 1.84
C LEU A 287 -24.80 5.80 0.31
N GLN A 288 -23.75 6.19 -0.42
CA GLN A 288 -23.71 6.23 -1.89
C GLN A 288 -23.02 4.99 -2.46
#